data_AF-A0A6B0C2P9-F1
#
_entry.id   AF-A0A6B0C2P9-F1
#
_cell.length_a   1.000
_cell.length_b   1.000
_cell.length_c   1.000
_cell.angle_alpha   90.00
_cell.angle_beta   90.00
_cell.angle_gamma   90.00
#
_symmetry.space_group_name_H-M   'P 1'
#
loop_
_entity.id
_entity.type
_entity.pdbx_description
1 polymer ?
#
loop_
_entity_poly.entity_id
_entity_poly.type
_entity_poly.pdbx_seq_one_letter_code
_entity_poly.pdbx_strand_id
1 'polypeptide(L)' 'AYFTNDWTNKDIDDKTLLELIEHERILVTPHIAFFSDEAVQNLVEGGLNAALSVINTGTCETRLN' A
#
# COMPACT_ATOMS: atom_id res chain seq x y z
N ALA A 1 -10.09 8.57 -1.50
CA ALA A 1 -8.98 7.64 -1.82
C ALA A 1 -9.34 6.87 -3.08
N TYR A 2 -8.77 7.25 -4.23
CA TYR A 2 -9.11 6.65 -5.53
C TYR A 2 -8.34 5.36 -5.81
N PHE A 3 -7.05 5.32 -5.47
CA PHE A 3 -6.11 4.26 -5.85
C PHE A 3 -6.35 2.87 -5.23
N THR A 4 -7.17 2.77 -4.17
CA THR A 4 -7.47 1.49 -3.51
C THR A 4 -8.79 0.86 -3.98
N ASN A 5 -9.44 1.44 -5.00
CA ASN A 5 -10.77 1.02 -5.48
C ASN A 5 -10.79 0.86 -6.99
N ASP A 6 -11.67 -0.01 -7.48
CA ASP A 6 -11.95 -0.14 -8.92
C ASP A 6 -13.01 0.88 -9.37
N TRP A 7 -12.60 1.75 -10.28
CA TRP A 7 -13.42 2.81 -10.91
C TRP A 7 -13.77 2.50 -12.38
N THR A 8 -13.53 1.28 -12.84
CA THR A 8 -13.93 0.86 -14.20
C THR A 8 -15.43 1.10 -14.39
N ASN A 9 -15.78 1.84 -15.45
CA ASN A 9 -17.16 2.26 -15.76
C ASN A 9 -17.85 3.11 -14.68
N LYS A 10 -17.08 3.85 -13.86
CA LYS A 10 -17.59 4.79 -12.86
C LYS A 10 -16.95 6.17 -13.06
N ASP A 11 -17.62 7.21 -12.58
CA ASP A 11 -17.11 8.57 -12.68
C ASP A 11 -16.10 8.89 -11.55
N ILE A 12 -15.04 9.60 -11.90
CA ILE A 12 -14.06 10.19 -10.97
C ILE A 12 -14.28 11.71 -10.98
N ASP A 13 -14.78 12.26 -9.88
CA ASP A 13 -15.08 13.70 -9.79
C ASP A 13 -13.82 14.59 -9.66
N ASP A 14 -12.66 13.99 -9.40
CA ASP A 14 -11.39 14.70 -9.23
C ASP A 14 -10.76 15.04 -10.59
N LYS A 15 -11.07 16.25 -11.08
CA LYS A 15 -10.56 16.79 -12.34
C LYS A 15 -9.03 16.85 -12.37
N THR A 16 -8.39 17.20 -11.25
CA THR A 16 -6.93 17.29 -11.20
C THR A 16 -6.30 15.91 -11.33
N LEU A 17 -6.85 14.90 -10.65
CA LEU A 17 -6.38 13.53 -10.81
C LEU A 17 -6.55 13.04 -12.25
N LEU A 18 -7.69 13.32 -12.88
CA LEU A 18 -7.93 12.97 -14.29
C LEU A 18 -6.92 13.64 -15.23
N GLU A 19 -6.68 14.95 -15.07
CA GLU A 19 -5.67 15.68 -15.84
C GLU A 19 -4.27 15.06 -15.67
N LEU A 20 -3.89 14.68 -14.45
CA LEU A 20 -2.59 14.06 -14.18
C LEU A 20 -2.45 12.67 -14.80
N ILE A 21 -3.51 11.87 -14.81
CA ILE A 21 -3.52 10.52 -15.41
C ILE A 21 -3.40 10.60 -16.94
N GLU A 22 -4.06 11.59 -17.57
CA GLU A 22 -4.10 11.75 -19.03
C GLU A 22 -2.87 12.50 -19.59
N HIS A 23 -2.09 13.17 -18.75
CA HIS A 23 -1.01 14.05 -19.20
C HIS A 23 0.22 13.29 -19.71
N GLU A 24 0.62 13.52 -20.96
CA GLU A 24 1.69 12.79 -21.68
C GLU A 24 3.08 12.78 -21.01
N ARG A 25 3.38 13.76 -20.14
CA ARG A 25 4.67 13.88 -19.42
C ARG A 25 4.59 13.43 -17.96
N ILE A 26 3.48 12.86 -17.52
CA ILE A 26 3.28 12.43 -16.13
C ILE A 26 2.95 10.95 -16.13
N LEU A 27 3.64 10.19 -15.27
CA LEU A 27 3.34 8.78 -15.03
C LEU A 27 2.73 8.64 -13.63
N VAL A 28 1.43 8.42 -13.57
CA VAL A 28 0.72 8.16 -12.32
C VAL A 28 0.64 6.65 -12.08
N THR A 29 1.10 6.20 -10.92
CA THR A 29 0.91 4.81 -10.48
C THR A 29 0.18 4.78 -9.13
N PRO A 30 -0.74 3.83 -8.89
CA PRO A 30 -1.66 3.87 -7.76
C PRO A 30 -1.00 3.42 -6.43
N HIS A 31 0.02 4.15 -5.97
CA HIS A 31 0.78 3.86 -4.74
C HIS A 31 1.39 2.44 -4.70
N ILE A 32 1.74 1.87 -5.85
CA ILE A 32 2.27 0.51 -5.99
C ILE A 32 3.79 0.42 -5.88
N ALA A 33 4.47 1.50 -5.49
CA ALA A 33 5.94 1.52 -5.40
C ALA A 33 6.50 0.47 -4.44
N PHE A 34 5.74 0.10 -3.40
CA PHE A 34 6.11 -0.94 -2.44
C PHE A 34 5.71 -2.35 -2.87
N PHE A 35 4.96 -2.52 -3.97
CA PHE A 35 4.35 -3.80 -4.34
C PHE A 35 5.32 -4.67 -5.15
N SER A 36 6.41 -5.09 -4.51
CA SER A 36 7.37 -6.08 -5.03
C SER A 36 7.28 -7.41 -4.25
N ASP A 37 7.80 -8.48 -4.84
CA ASP A 37 7.82 -9.81 -4.21
C ASP A 37 8.54 -9.77 -2.86
N GLU A 38 9.69 -9.10 -2.78
CA GLU A 38 10.48 -8.99 -1.56
C GLU A 38 9.77 -8.18 -0.48
N ALA A 39 9.12 -7.07 -0.86
CA ALA A 39 8.40 -6.23 0.09
C ALA A 39 7.17 -6.96 0.66
N VAL A 40 6.44 -7.71 -0.17
CA VAL A 40 5.30 -8.52 0.28
C VAL A 40 5.77 -9.66 1.18
N GLN A 41 6.84 -10.36 0.83
CA GLN A 41 7.43 -11.40 1.68
C GLN A 41 7.82 -10.84 3.05
N ASN A 42 8.55 -9.72 3.08
CA ASN A 42 8.98 -9.08 4.31
C ASN A 42 7.79 -8.59 5.16
N LEU A 43 6.70 -8.14 4.54
CA LEU A 43 5.48 -7.74 5.25
C LEU A 43 4.84 -8.95 5.96
N VAL A 44 4.75 -10.09 5.28
CA VAL A 44 4.18 -11.32 5.85
C VAL A 44 5.07 -11.86 6.97
N GLU A 45 6.36 -12.03 6.71
CA GLU A 45 7.32 -12.56 7.68
C GLU A 45 7.45 -11.62 8.89
N GLY A 46 7.57 -10.31 8.66
CA GLY A 46 7.66 -9.31 9.71
C GLY A 46 6.44 -9.31 10.63
N GLY A 47 5.23 -9.41 10.04
CA GLY A 47 3.98 -9.52 10.82
C GLY A 47 3.90 -10.79 11.66
N LEU A 48 4.20 -11.94 11.07
CA LEU A 48 4.17 -13.23 11.78
C LEU A 48 5.24 -13.31 12.88
N ASN A 49 6.45 -12.83 12.62
CA ASN A 49 7.54 -12.80 13.60
C ASN A 49 7.22 -11.86 14.77
N ALA A 50 6.64 -10.69 14.50
CA ALA A 50 6.20 -9.78 15.54
C ALA A 50 5.11 -10.41 16.43
N ALA A 51 4.12 -11.09 15.83
CA ALA A 51 3.08 -11.79 16.57
C ALA A 51 3.66 -12.92 17.44
N LEU A 52 4.58 -13.73 16.91
CA LEU A 52 5.26 -14.78 17.65
C LEU A 52 6.08 -14.23 18.82
N SER A 53 6.76 -13.10 18.63
CA SER A 53 7.54 -12.42 19.67
C SER A 53 6.64 -11.97 20.83
N VAL A 54 5.46 -11.41 20.53
CA VAL A 54 4.49 -11.02 21.56
C VAL A 54 3.97 -12.24 22.32
N ILE A 55 3.63 -13.34 21.64
CA ILE A 55 3.18 -14.58 22.28
C ILE A 55 4.23 -15.11 23.26
N ASN A 56 5.50 -15.09 22.88
CA ASN A 56 6.58 -15.67 23.68
C ASN A 56 7.11 -14.74 24.77
N THR A 57 7.09 -13.42 24.56
CA THR A 57 7.82 -12.45 25.40
C THR A 57 6.97 -11.32 25.95
N GLY A 58 5.71 -11.19 25.50
CA GLY A 58 4.82 -10.09 25.86
C GLY A 58 5.09 -8.78 25.10
N THR A 59 6.06 -8.72 24.20
CA THR A 59 6.39 -7.55 23.38
C THR A 59 6.98 -7.98 22.03
N CYS A 60 7.22 -7.03 21.13
CA CYS A 60 8.03 -7.21 19.92
C CYS A 60 8.87 -5.95 19.66
N GLU A 61 9.84 -6.03 18.75
CA GLU A 61 10.72 -4.91 18.37
C GLU A 61 9.93 -3.76 17.74
N THR A 62 8.97 -4.08 16.87
CA THR A 62 8.14 -3.12 16.14
C THR A 62 6.85 -2.76 16.89
N ARG A 63 6.84 -2.90 18.21
CA ARG A 63 5.66 -2.60 19.04
C ARG A 63 5.28 -1.12 18.91
N LEU A 64 4.03 -0.87 18.54
CA LEU A 64 3.44 0.47 18.57
C LEU A 64 3.07 0.84 20.01
N ASN A 65 3.09 2.14 20.31
CA ASN A 65 2.95 2.76 21.64
C ASN A 65 2.01 2.05 22.62
#